data_AF-A0A3M1YP36-F1
#
_entry.id   AF-A0A3M1YP36-F1
#
_cell.length_a   1.000
_cell.length_b   1.000
_cell.length_c   1.000
_cell.angle_alpha   90.00
_cell.angle_beta   90.00
_cell.angle_gamma   90.00
#
_symmetry.space_group_name_H-M   'P 1'
#
loop_
_entity.id
_entity.type
_entity.pdbx_description
1 polymer ?
#
loop_
_entity_poly.entity_id
_entity_poly.type
_entity_poly.pdbx_seq_one_letter_code
_entity_poly.pdbx_strand_id
1 'polypeptide(L)'
;RSVCDTFCTDQPHAYWERKIPKKQWLEYYEKYFNRNLEKDTLYQYCLTDHCQEERGYVLNYLDSSTVLTKIRKDWNLRSTFFTIQEKNDTIYIYGNGFGHGVGLCQEGAMKMAELGYTYDEILHYYYSNVHLIHLSALDFFKYDMP
;
A
#
# COMPACT_ATOMS: atom_id res chain seq x y z
N ARG A 1 -9.49 -9.31 -7.97
CA ARG A 1 -10.56 -8.88 -7.02
C ARG A 1 -9.89 -8.54 -5.69
N SER A 2 -10.39 -7.54 -4.95
CA SER A 2 -9.94 -7.28 -3.58
C SER A 2 -10.69 -8.18 -2.58
N VAL A 3 -10.00 -8.68 -1.57
CA VAL A 3 -10.55 -9.50 -0.49
C VAL A 3 -10.21 -8.82 0.84
N CYS A 4 -11.17 -8.79 1.77
CA CYS A 4 -10.92 -8.33 3.13
C CYS A 4 -10.14 -9.43 3.86
N ASP A 5 -8.83 -9.22 4.02
CA ASP A 5 -7.94 -10.17 4.68
C ASP A 5 -7.88 -9.94 6.19
N THR A 6 -8.69 -10.69 6.92
CA THR A 6 -8.72 -10.67 8.39
C THR A 6 -7.60 -11.48 9.04
N PHE A 7 -6.79 -12.22 8.26
CA PHE A 7 -5.72 -13.06 8.79
C PHE A 7 -4.41 -12.29 9.01
N CYS A 8 -4.29 -11.10 8.41
CA CYS A 8 -3.10 -10.25 8.56
C CYS A 8 -3.28 -9.02 9.46
N THR A 9 -4.49 -8.78 10.01
CA THR A 9 -4.77 -7.56 10.79
C THR A 9 -3.98 -7.48 12.10
N ASP A 10 -3.73 -8.63 12.73
CA ASP A 10 -3.04 -8.71 14.02
C ASP A 10 -1.55 -9.07 13.88
N GLN A 11 -1.03 -9.05 12.65
CA GLN A 11 0.35 -9.43 12.38
C GLN A 11 1.33 -8.27 12.64
N PRO A 12 2.60 -8.55 12.96
CA PRO A 12 3.57 -7.52 13.36
C PRO A 12 3.76 -6.39 12.35
N HIS A 13 3.52 -6.65 11.07
CA HIS A 13 3.70 -5.68 9.98
C HIS A 13 2.39 -5.07 9.48
N ALA A 14 1.28 -5.32 10.17
CA ALA A 14 -0.03 -4.76 9.86
C ALA A 14 -0.05 -3.23 9.99
N TYR A 15 0.71 -2.68 10.93
CA TYR A 15 0.75 -1.25 11.20
C TYR A 15 2.19 -0.73 11.24
N TRP A 16 2.39 0.49 10.78
CA TRP A 16 3.68 1.17 10.87
C TRP A 16 3.53 2.67 11.01
N GLU A 17 4.54 3.30 11.62
CA GLU A 17 4.60 4.74 11.82
C GLU A 17 5.91 5.29 11.25
N ARG A 18 5.82 6.48 10.64
CA ARG A 18 6.98 7.27 10.23
C ARG A 18 6.80 8.72 10.67
N LYS A 19 7.86 9.30 11.26
CA LYS A 19 7.93 10.72 11.64
C LYS A 19 8.87 11.46 10.72
N ILE A 20 8.42 12.61 10.21
CA ILE A 20 9.19 13.48 9.32
C ILE A 20 9.06 14.92 9.83
N PRO A 21 10.13 15.70 9.97
CA PRO A 21 10.01 17.12 10.29
C PRO A 21 9.17 17.85 9.23
N LYS A 22 8.19 18.67 9.65
CA LYS A 22 7.31 19.43 8.74
C LYS A 22 8.09 20.21 7.69
N LYS A 23 9.19 20.84 8.10
CA LYS A 23 10.09 21.56 7.19
C LYS A 23 10.58 20.68 6.03
N GLN A 24 11.07 19.48 6.31
CA GLN A 24 11.56 18.57 5.26
C GLN A 24 10.42 18.09 4.35
N TRP A 25 9.24 17.87 4.91
CA TRP A 25 8.05 17.47 4.16
C TRP A 25 7.60 18.57 3.19
N LEU A 26 7.54 19.82 3.65
CA LEU A 26 7.19 20.96 2.81
C LEU A 26 8.26 21.23 1.75
N GLU A 27 9.56 21.22 2.10
CA GLU A 27 10.67 21.36 1.15
C GLU A 27 10.65 20.29 0.04
N TYR A 28 10.22 19.07 0.36
CA TYR A 28 10.02 18.02 -0.63
C TYR A 28 8.94 18.41 -1.65
N TYR A 29 7.80 18.92 -1.20
CA TYR A 29 6.71 19.33 -2.08
C TYR A 29 6.98 20.64 -2.83
N GLU A 30 7.74 21.58 -2.24
CA GLU A 30 8.19 22.78 -2.94
C GLU A 30 9.02 22.42 -4.17
N LYS A 31 9.95 21.47 -4.02
CA LYS A 31 10.77 20.94 -5.12
C LYS A 31 9.93 20.13 -6.10
N TYR A 32 9.00 19.33 -5.60
CA TYR A 32 8.16 18.46 -6.43
C TYR A 32 7.22 19.25 -7.34
N PHE A 33 6.57 20.29 -6.81
CA PHE A 33 5.64 21.15 -7.57
C PHE A 33 6.29 22.40 -8.16
N ASN A 34 7.56 22.66 -7.87
CA ASN A 34 8.27 23.88 -8.22
C ASN A 34 7.48 25.14 -7.79
N ARG A 35 7.03 25.14 -6.52
CA ARG A 35 6.18 26.18 -5.91
C ARG A 35 6.77 26.59 -4.57
N ASN A 36 6.65 27.87 -4.21
CA ASN A 36 6.95 28.34 -2.85
C ASN A 36 5.72 28.10 -1.95
N LEU A 37 5.88 27.28 -0.90
CA LEU A 37 4.80 26.91 0.00
C LEU A 37 4.79 27.74 1.28
N GLU A 38 5.87 28.45 1.64
CA GLU A 38 5.96 29.24 2.87
C GLU A 38 4.78 30.19 3.10
N LYS A 39 4.23 30.78 2.02
CA LYS A 39 3.13 31.75 2.09
C LYS A 39 1.74 31.14 1.84
N ASP A 40 1.67 29.91 1.35
CA ASP A 40 0.43 29.25 0.97
C ASP A 40 -0.06 28.33 2.09
N THR A 41 -0.67 28.94 3.11
CA THR A 41 -1.13 28.23 4.32
C THR A 41 -2.18 27.17 4.04
N LEU A 42 -3.05 27.39 3.04
CA LEU A 42 -4.06 26.40 2.63
C LEU A 42 -3.39 25.18 2.00
N TYR A 43 -2.43 25.40 1.12
CA TYR A 43 -1.69 24.31 0.47
C TYR A 43 -0.87 23.52 1.48
N GLN A 44 -0.22 24.19 2.44
CA GLN A 44 0.46 23.54 3.56
C GLN A 44 -0.49 22.67 4.37
N TYR A 45 -1.69 23.16 4.71
CA TYR A 45 -2.69 22.38 5.44
C TYR A 45 -3.09 21.12 4.67
N CYS A 46 -3.41 21.25 3.38
CA CYS A 46 -3.78 20.11 2.55
C CYS A 46 -2.67 19.04 2.46
N LEU A 47 -1.40 19.44 2.41
CA LEU A 47 -0.27 18.51 2.35
C LEU A 47 0.04 17.79 3.68
N THR A 48 -0.52 18.27 4.79
CA THR A 48 -0.16 17.84 6.14
C THR A 48 -1.29 17.11 6.87
N ASP A 49 -2.49 17.12 6.29
CA ASP A 49 -3.66 16.40 6.79
C ASP A 49 -4.30 15.61 5.64
N HIS A 50 -4.11 14.29 5.66
CA HIS A 50 -4.62 13.39 4.63
C HIS A 50 -5.07 12.07 5.24
N CYS A 51 -6.29 11.63 4.94
CA CYS A 51 -6.82 10.34 5.39
C CYS A 51 -7.19 9.47 4.19
N GLN A 52 -6.76 8.21 4.20
CA GLN A 52 -7.20 7.21 3.21
C GLN A 52 -8.17 6.22 3.87
N GLU A 53 -9.43 6.23 3.45
CA GLU A 53 -10.39 5.17 3.80
C GLU A 53 -10.13 3.89 2.98
N GLU A 54 -9.76 4.05 1.72
CA GLU A 54 -9.36 2.98 0.81
C GLU A 54 -7.98 3.26 0.20
N ARG A 55 -7.26 2.21 -0.21
CA ARG A 55 -5.94 2.33 -0.81
C ARG A 55 -6.02 3.09 -2.14
N GLY A 56 -5.57 4.34 -2.13
CA GLY A 56 -5.51 5.18 -3.32
C GLY A 56 -4.27 4.96 -4.18
N TYR A 57 -4.24 5.63 -5.34
CA TYR A 57 -3.07 5.69 -6.25
C TYR A 57 -2.35 7.04 -6.19
N VAL A 58 -3.09 8.11 -5.91
CA VAL A 58 -2.61 9.49 -5.88
C VAL A 58 -3.09 10.19 -4.61
N LEU A 59 -2.30 11.15 -4.14
CA LEU A 59 -2.73 12.17 -3.20
C LEU A 59 -3.09 13.42 -4.00
N ASN A 60 -4.33 13.88 -3.86
CA ASN A 60 -4.82 15.07 -4.53
C ASN A 60 -4.81 16.24 -3.54
N TYR A 61 -4.25 17.36 -3.98
CA TYR A 61 -4.14 18.59 -3.21
C TYR A 61 -4.52 19.76 -4.10
N LEU A 62 -5.71 20.33 -3.89
CA LEU A 62 -6.22 21.46 -4.66
C LEU A 62 -6.13 21.23 -6.18
N ASP A 63 -5.17 21.89 -6.85
CA ASP A 63 -4.91 21.85 -8.29
C ASP A 63 -3.85 20.81 -8.71
N SER A 64 -3.31 20.05 -7.76
CA SER A 64 -2.11 19.23 -7.93
C SER A 64 -2.32 17.80 -7.44
N SER A 65 -1.52 16.87 -7.94
CA SER A 65 -1.54 15.48 -7.48
C SER A 65 -0.14 14.89 -7.40
N THR A 66 0.02 13.91 -6.50
CA THR A 66 1.28 13.17 -6.35
C THR A 66 1.01 11.68 -6.31
N VAL A 67 1.78 10.91 -7.06
CA VAL A 67 1.64 9.45 -7.10
C VAL A 67 2.16 8.84 -5.79
N LEU A 68 1.32 8.04 -5.13
CA LEU A 68 1.63 7.44 -3.83
C LEU A 68 2.85 6.50 -3.87
N THR A 69 3.06 5.80 -4.99
CA THR A 69 4.23 4.94 -5.17
C THR A 69 5.54 5.72 -5.19
N LYS A 70 5.52 6.96 -5.68
CA LYS A 70 6.67 7.86 -5.65
C LYS A 70 6.96 8.33 -4.23
N ILE A 71 5.95 8.77 -3.49
CA ILE A 71 6.10 9.15 -2.07
C ILE A 71 6.66 7.97 -1.27
N ARG A 72 6.08 6.77 -1.47
CA ARG A 72 6.55 5.54 -0.83
C ARG A 72 8.02 5.28 -1.11
N LYS A 73 8.46 5.42 -2.37
CA LYS A 73 9.85 5.21 -2.77
C LYS A 73 10.78 6.27 -2.17
N ASP A 74 10.44 7.54 -2.33
CA ASP A 74 11.29 8.67 -1.94
C ASP A 74 11.49 8.72 -0.42
N TRP A 75 10.46 8.35 0.36
CA TRP A 75 10.49 8.35 1.83
C TRP A 75 10.72 6.98 2.45
N ASN A 76 10.96 5.95 1.64
CA ASN A 76 11.14 4.55 2.06
C ASN A 76 10.00 4.04 2.97
N LEU A 77 8.75 4.30 2.58
CA LEU A 77 7.56 3.86 3.30
C LEU A 77 7.25 2.39 2.99
N ARG A 78 6.62 1.71 3.96
CA ARG A 78 6.34 0.27 3.87
C ARG A 78 5.20 -0.06 2.89
N SER A 79 4.22 0.82 2.75
CA SER A 79 3.09 0.68 1.82
C SER A 79 2.63 2.03 1.26
N THR A 80 1.64 2.00 0.35
CA THR A 80 0.97 3.21 -0.18
C THR A 80 -0.32 3.54 0.55
N PHE A 81 -0.70 2.74 1.55
CA PHE A 81 -1.95 2.91 2.28
C PHE A 81 -1.64 3.51 3.64
N PHE A 82 -1.75 4.83 3.72
CA PHE A 82 -1.37 5.59 4.90
C PHE A 82 -2.17 6.89 5.03
N THR A 83 -2.18 7.39 6.26
CA THR A 83 -2.77 8.65 6.71
C THR A 83 -1.65 9.56 7.21
N ILE A 84 -1.79 10.87 6.97
CA ILE A 84 -0.83 11.92 7.33
C ILE A 84 -1.50 12.84 8.34
N GLN A 85 -0.80 13.15 9.42
CA GLN A 85 -1.23 14.13 10.44
C GLN A 85 -0.05 14.98 10.90
N GLU A 86 -0.24 16.29 10.99
CA GLU A 86 0.70 17.19 11.65
C GLU A 86 0.48 17.27 13.16
N LYS A 87 1.55 17.15 13.95
CA LYS A 87 1.57 17.45 15.39
C LYS A 87 2.92 18.08 15.75
N ASN A 88 2.92 19.27 16.36
CA ASN A 88 4.11 19.96 16.86
C ASN A 88 5.26 20.00 15.82
N ASP A 89 5.01 20.60 14.64
CA ASP A 89 5.98 20.71 13.53
C ASP A 89 6.56 19.37 13.04
N THR A 90 5.87 18.27 13.34
CA THR A 90 6.22 16.93 12.89
C THR A 90 5.06 16.31 12.14
N ILE A 91 5.36 15.76 10.97
CA ILE A 91 4.43 14.97 10.16
C ILE A 91 4.52 13.52 10.61
N TYR A 92 3.38 13.01 11.05
CA TYR A 92 3.17 11.61 11.39
C TYR A 92 2.47 10.93 10.23
N ILE A 93 3.10 9.89 9.70
CA ILE A 93 2.52 9.02 8.69
C ILE A 93 2.21 7.69 9.36
N TYR A 94 0.93 7.37 9.47
CA TYR A 94 0.44 6.09 9.98
C TYR A 94 -0.01 5.25 8.80
N GLY A 95 0.63 4.10 8.59
CA GLY A 95 0.33 3.25 7.46
C GLY A 95 -0.09 1.84 7.85
N ASN A 96 -0.78 1.22 6.89
CA ASN A 96 -1.35 -0.11 7.01
C ASN A 96 -0.70 -1.06 6.00
N GLY A 97 -0.32 -2.24 6.49
CA GLY A 97 0.32 -3.32 5.76
C GLY A 97 1.72 -3.00 5.25
N PHE A 98 2.35 -4.02 4.68
CA PHE A 98 3.68 -3.96 4.09
C PHE A 98 3.65 -4.49 2.66
N GLY A 99 4.17 -3.73 1.70
CA GLY A 99 4.19 -4.11 0.28
C GLY A 99 3.13 -3.41 -0.58
N HIS A 100 2.92 -3.95 -1.78
CA HIS A 100 2.07 -3.35 -2.80
C HIS A 100 0.57 -3.70 -2.65
N GLY A 101 0.22 -4.71 -1.84
CA GLY A 101 -1.17 -5.06 -1.52
C GLY A 101 -1.94 -5.70 -2.68
N VAL A 102 -1.28 -6.51 -3.51
CA VAL A 102 -1.91 -7.23 -4.63
C VAL A 102 -1.61 -8.73 -4.50
N GLY A 103 -2.63 -9.56 -4.68
CA GLY A 103 -2.51 -11.01 -4.63
C GLY A 103 -2.49 -11.53 -3.19
N LEU A 104 -1.53 -12.40 -2.90
CA LEU A 104 -1.42 -13.11 -1.63
C LEU A 104 -0.71 -12.28 -0.57
N CYS A 105 -1.34 -12.14 0.59
CA CYS A 105 -0.69 -11.63 1.80
C CYS A 105 0.10 -12.76 2.46
N GLN A 106 1.42 -12.62 2.57
CA GLN A 106 2.27 -13.69 3.07
C GLN A 106 1.98 -14.02 4.54
N GLU A 107 1.83 -13.00 5.40
CA GLU A 107 1.52 -13.21 6.81
C GLU A 107 0.11 -13.77 7.02
N GLY A 108 -0.86 -13.33 6.20
CA GLY A 108 -2.21 -13.89 6.22
C GLY A 108 -2.22 -15.35 5.78
N ALA A 109 -1.48 -15.71 4.72
CA ALA A 109 -1.30 -17.09 4.27
C ALA A 109 -0.61 -17.97 5.33
N MET A 110 0.42 -17.45 6.00
CA MET A 110 1.06 -18.14 7.13
C MET A 110 0.06 -18.38 8.25
N LYS A 111 -0.75 -17.38 8.59
CA LYS A 111 -1.76 -17.52 9.63
C LYS A 111 -2.84 -18.52 9.28
N MET A 112 -3.31 -18.54 8.02
CA MET A 112 -4.22 -19.55 7.53
C MET A 112 -3.58 -20.95 7.63
N ALA A 113 -2.31 -21.11 7.25
CA ALA A 113 -1.63 -22.40 7.40
C ALA A 113 -1.54 -22.86 8.87
N GLU A 114 -1.24 -21.96 9.81
CA GLU A 114 -1.26 -22.24 11.26
C GLU A 114 -2.65 -22.68 11.76
N LEU A 115 -3.72 -22.17 11.15
CA LEU A 115 -5.11 -22.52 11.47
C LEU A 115 -5.57 -23.83 10.78
N GLY A 116 -4.70 -24.46 9.98
CA GLY A 116 -4.95 -25.76 9.35
C GLY A 116 -5.54 -25.70 7.95
N TYR A 117 -5.64 -24.51 7.33
CA TYR A 117 -6.07 -24.40 5.94
C TYR A 117 -5.03 -25.00 4.99
N THR A 118 -5.51 -25.69 3.96
CA THR A 118 -4.63 -26.26 2.93
C THR A 118 -4.11 -25.18 1.98
N TYR A 119 -3.03 -25.48 1.25
CA TYR A 119 -2.44 -24.52 0.30
C TYR A 119 -3.44 -24.10 -0.80
N ASP A 120 -4.31 -25.01 -1.25
CA ASP A 120 -5.33 -24.72 -2.24
C ASP A 120 -6.44 -23.84 -1.68
N GLU A 121 -6.87 -24.03 -0.44
CA GLU A 121 -7.83 -23.14 0.23
C GLU A 121 -7.26 -21.72 0.37
N ILE A 122 -5.99 -21.60 0.76
CA ILE A 122 -5.28 -20.32 0.87
C ILE A 122 -5.20 -19.63 -0.49
N LEU A 123 -4.83 -20.36 -1.55
CA LEU A 123 -4.74 -19.78 -2.89
C LEU A 123 -6.10 -19.36 -3.43
N HIS A 124 -7.15 -20.15 -3.24
CA HIS A 124 -8.51 -19.78 -3.65
C HIS A 124 -9.08 -18.61 -2.86
N TYR A 125 -8.62 -18.40 -1.61
CA TYR A 125 -8.97 -17.21 -0.83
C TYR A 125 -8.40 -15.92 -1.44
N TYR A 126 -7.10 -15.91 -1.79
CA TYR A 126 -6.44 -14.72 -2.36
C TYR A 126 -6.66 -14.53 -3.86
N TYR A 127 -6.89 -15.61 -4.61
CA TYR A 127 -7.02 -15.60 -6.05
C TYR A 127 -8.38 -16.19 -6.48
N SER A 128 -9.29 -15.31 -6.86
CA SER A 128 -10.60 -15.71 -7.39
C SER A 128 -10.47 -16.30 -8.80
N ASN A 129 -11.22 -17.38 -9.07
CA ASN A 129 -11.33 -18.01 -10.40
C ASN A 129 -10.00 -18.55 -10.95
N VAL A 130 -9.13 -19.08 -10.09
CA VAL A 130 -7.93 -19.81 -10.50
C VAL A 130 -8.16 -21.31 -10.43
N HIS A 131 -7.45 -22.06 -11.28
CA HIS A 131 -7.40 -23.51 -11.21
C HIS A 131 -5.96 -23.95 -11.01
N LEU A 132 -5.76 -24.85 -10.06
CA LEU A 132 -4.47 -25.49 -9.85
C LEU A 132 -4.37 -26.68 -10.80
N ILE A 133 -3.39 -26.63 -11.70
CA ILE A 133 -3.07 -27.72 -12.60
C ILE A 133 -1.67 -28.23 -12.31
N HIS A 134 -1.49 -29.54 -12.38
CA HIS A 134 -0.15 -30.11 -12.37
C HIS A 134 0.56 -29.72 -13.67
N LEU A 135 1.84 -29.36 -13.61
CA LEU A 135 2.57 -28.83 -14.78
C LEU A 135 2.56 -29.82 -15.96
N SER A 136 2.60 -31.13 -15.69
CA SER A 136 2.53 -32.18 -16.72
C SER A 136 1.23 -32.17 -17.53
N ALA A 137 0.14 -31.58 -17.01
CA ALA A 137 -1.09 -31.42 -17.77
C ALA A 137 -0.90 -30.47 -18.97
N LEU A 138 0.08 -29.55 -18.92
CA LEU A 138 0.41 -28.69 -20.05
C LEU A 138 1.09 -29.45 -21.19
N ASP A 139 1.79 -30.55 -20.90
CA ASP A 139 2.44 -31.34 -21.94
C ASP A 139 1.39 -31.99 -22.84
N PHE A 140 0.24 -32.39 -22.29
CA PHE A 140 -0.91 -32.87 -23.07
C PHE A 140 -1.39 -31.84 -24.10
N PHE A 141 -1.46 -30.54 -23.74
CA PHE A 141 -1.92 -29.49 -24.65
C PHE A 141 -0.88 -29.01 -25.67
N LYS A 142 0.41 -29.29 -25.46
CA LYS A 142 1.47 -28.92 -26.41
C LYS A 142 1.55 -29.85 -27.61
N TYR A 143 1.15 -31.11 -27.46
CA TYR A 143 1.19 -32.09 -28.56
C TYR A 143 -0.03 -32.01 -29.50
N ASP A 144 -1.11 -31.35 -29.07
CA ASP A 144 -2.36 -31.23 -29.84
C ASP A 144 -2.52 -29.89 -30.60
N MET A 145 -1.48 -29.04 -30.67
CA MET A 145 -1.48 -27.89 -31.57
C MET A 145 -0.80 -28.24 -32.90
N PRO A 146 -1.50 -28.14 -34.06
CA PRO A 146 -0.95 -28.42 -35.38
C PRO A 146 0.11 -27.41 -35.85
#